data_AF-A0A503ASA7-F1
#
_entry.id   AF-A0A503ASA7-F1
#
_cell.length_a   1.000
_cell.length_b   1.000
_cell.length_c   1.000
_cell.angle_alpha   90.00
_cell.angle_beta   90.00
_cell.angle_gamma   90.00
#
_symmetry.space_group_name_H-M   'P 1'
#
loop_
_entity.id
_entity.type
_entity.pdbx_description
1 polymer ?
#
loop_
_entity_poly.entity_id
_entity_poly.type
_entity_poly.pdbx_seq_one_letter_code
_entity_poly.pdbx_strand_id
1 'polypeptide(L)'
;MHLASAEALGRQWMRWAHSFAQRFRKVTDGFGADNQLFTYLLETDVVISADKAFLAILDECRPYAPRSLPVGRLVAAGMPGVESVLSLLQTHPRGGDSNSIFA
;
A
#
# COMPACT_ATOMS: atom_id res chain seq x y z
N MET A 1 -20.62 -5.09 -15.86
CA MET A 1 -20.19 -4.39 -14.64
C MET A 1 -20.85 -5.12 -13.47
N HIS A 2 -20.15 -6.06 -12.82
CA HIS A 2 -20.72 -6.77 -11.66
C HIS A 2 -20.95 -5.76 -10.53
N LEU A 3 -22.12 -5.89 -9.87
CA LEU A 3 -22.59 -5.06 -8.77
C LEU A 3 -21.47 -4.82 -7.76
N ALA A 4 -21.06 -3.56 -7.59
CA ALA A 4 -20.15 -3.18 -6.52
C ALA A 4 -20.92 -3.30 -5.21
N SER A 5 -20.68 -4.36 -4.44
CA SER A 5 -21.11 -4.41 -3.04
C SER A 5 -20.44 -3.27 -2.27
N ALA A 6 -21.07 -2.83 -1.17
CA ALA A 6 -20.48 -1.81 -0.30
C ALA A 6 -19.05 -2.20 0.17
N GLU A 7 -18.81 -3.49 0.36
CA GLU A 7 -17.48 -4.04 0.71
C GLU A 7 -16.47 -3.91 -0.43
N ALA A 8 -16.89 -4.19 -1.67
CA ALA A 8 -16.02 -4.09 -2.84
C ALA A 8 -15.72 -2.63 -3.23
N LEU A 9 -16.51 -1.66 -2.77
CA LEU A 9 -16.43 -0.26 -3.19
C LEU A 9 -15.06 0.36 -2.89
N GLY A 10 -14.48 0.12 -1.72
CA GLY A 10 -13.15 0.63 -1.38
C GLY A 10 -12.07 0.12 -2.35
N ARG A 11 -12.09 -1.19 -2.63
CA ARG A 11 -11.18 -1.82 -3.59
C ARG A 11 -11.38 -1.28 -5.02
N GLN A 12 -12.63 -1.05 -5.43
CA GLN A 12 -12.91 -0.43 -6.74
C GLN A 12 -12.43 1.03 -6.80
N TRP A 13 -12.62 1.78 -5.72
CA TRP A 13 -12.12 3.14 -5.62
C TRP A 13 -10.60 3.18 -5.77
N MET A 14 -9.85 2.31 -5.07
CA MET A 14 -8.38 2.26 -5.20
C MET A 14 -7.92 1.93 -6.62
N ARG A 15 -8.58 0.97 -7.29
CA ARG A 15 -8.27 0.64 -8.69
C ARG A 15 -8.46 1.83 -9.61
N TRP A 16 -9.59 2.53 -9.46
CA TRP A 16 -9.88 3.72 -10.23
C TRP A 16 -8.90 4.85 -9.93
N ALA A 17 -8.66 5.16 -8.66
CA ALA A 17 -7.80 6.26 -8.22
C ALA A 17 -6.36 6.07 -8.70
N HIS A 18 -5.80 4.87 -8.52
CA HIS A 18 -4.48 4.55 -9.05
C HIS A 18 -4.44 4.65 -10.58
N SER A 19 -5.40 4.02 -11.28
CA SER A 19 -5.48 4.08 -12.74
C SER A 19 -5.64 5.50 -13.27
N PHE A 20 -6.28 6.39 -12.52
CA PHE A 20 -6.40 7.81 -12.87
C PHE A 20 -5.09 8.54 -12.64
N ALA A 21 -4.51 8.46 -11.43
CA ALA A 21 -3.26 9.13 -11.08
C ALA A 21 -2.06 8.68 -11.94
N GLN A 22 -2.03 7.41 -12.35
CA GLN A 22 -1.00 6.85 -13.20
C GLN A 22 -1.01 7.44 -14.62
N ARG A 23 -2.17 7.86 -15.15
CA ARG A 23 -2.27 8.45 -16.50
C ARG A 23 -1.47 9.74 -16.66
N PHE A 24 -1.17 10.42 -15.56
CA PHE A 24 -0.38 11.66 -15.54
C PHE A 24 1.11 11.42 -15.29
N ARG A 25 1.54 10.15 -15.21
CA ARG A 25 2.94 9.76 -14.95
C ARG A 25 3.51 9.02 -16.15
N LYS A 26 4.84 9.09 -16.30
CA LYS A 26 5.56 8.31 -17.32
C LYS A 26 5.44 6.83 -16.99
N VAL A 27 4.78 6.08 -17.86
CA VAL A 27 4.65 4.63 -17.74
C VAL A 27 5.89 3.97 -18.37
N THR A 28 6.51 3.06 -17.62
CA THR A 28 7.53 2.12 -18.11
C THR A 28 6.90 0.72 -18.24
N ASP A 29 7.59 -0.24 -18.86
CA ASP A 29 7.01 -1.55 -19.19
C ASP A 29 6.57 -2.39 -17.96
N GLY A 30 7.01 -2.04 -16.74
CA GLY A 30 6.69 -2.78 -15.50
C GLY A 30 5.32 -2.50 -14.88
N PHE A 31 4.60 -1.47 -15.33
CA PHE A 31 3.50 -0.86 -14.58
C PHE A 31 2.15 -1.60 -14.56
N GLY A 32 1.97 -2.63 -15.41
CA GLY A 32 0.70 -3.36 -15.49
C GLY A 32 0.37 -4.15 -14.22
N ALA A 33 1.39 -4.62 -13.50
CA ALA A 33 1.24 -5.40 -12.28
C ALA A 33 0.86 -4.55 -11.05
N ASP A 34 1.24 -3.27 -11.02
CA ASP A 34 1.07 -2.39 -9.86
C ASP A 34 -0.40 -2.07 -9.56
N ASN A 35 -1.24 -2.08 -10.60
CA ASN A 35 -2.69 -1.88 -10.48
C ASN A 35 -3.35 -2.91 -9.54
N GLN A 36 -2.85 -4.16 -9.53
CA GLN A 36 -3.36 -5.17 -8.61
C GLN A 36 -2.86 -4.93 -7.19
N LEU A 37 -1.60 -4.53 -7.00
CA LEU A 37 -1.03 -4.22 -5.67
C LEU A 37 -1.82 -3.11 -4.97
N PHE A 38 -2.19 -2.06 -5.70
CA PHE A 38 -2.96 -0.94 -5.15
C PHE A 38 -4.32 -1.33 -4.57
N THR A 39 -4.92 -2.42 -5.06
CA THR A 39 -6.21 -2.90 -4.55
C THR A 39 -6.16 -3.29 -3.08
N TYR A 40 -5.02 -3.83 -2.62
CA TYR A 40 -4.88 -4.40 -1.27
C TYR A 40 -4.36 -3.40 -0.24
N LEU A 41 -4.02 -2.16 -0.65
CA LEU A 41 -3.49 -1.15 0.27
C LEU A 41 -4.50 -0.78 1.37
N LEU A 42 -5.80 -0.85 1.10
CA LEU A 42 -6.83 -0.58 2.12
C LEU A 42 -6.86 -1.58 3.28
N GLU A 43 -6.12 -2.68 3.17
CA GLU A 43 -6.08 -3.78 4.16
C GLU A 43 -4.72 -3.87 4.85
N THR A 44 -3.85 -2.89 4.66
CA THR A 44 -2.52 -2.85 5.26
C THR A 44 -2.31 -1.58 6.07
N ASP A 45 -1.51 -1.68 7.13
CA ASP A 45 -1.11 -0.53 7.94
C ASP A 45 0.12 0.18 7.38
N VAL A 46 1.01 -0.60 6.75
CA VAL A 46 2.31 -0.14 6.21
C VAL A 46 2.52 -0.75 4.84
N VAL A 47 3.04 0.05 3.92
CA VAL A 47 3.57 -0.42 2.63
C VAL A 47 5.02 0.01 2.50
N ILE A 48 5.90 -0.94 2.20
CA ILE A 48 7.31 -0.70 1.98
C ILE A 48 7.60 -0.94 0.51
N SER A 49 8.21 0.03 -0.17
CA SER A 49 8.50 -0.05 -1.59
C SER A 49 9.80 0.67 -1.93
N ALA A 50 10.52 0.18 -2.94
CA ALA A 50 11.62 0.92 -3.57
C ALA A 50 11.13 1.85 -4.70
N ASP A 51 9.86 1.75 -5.07
CA ASP A 51 9.26 2.59 -6.09
C ASP A 51 8.70 3.88 -5.49
N LYS A 52 9.43 4.98 -5.76
CA LYS A 52 9.04 6.34 -5.38
C LYS A 52 7.78 6.83 -6.09
N ALA A 53 7.51 6.39 -7.32
CA ALA A 53 6.32 6.81 -8.07
C ALA A 53 5.07 6.14 -7.49
N PHE A 54 5.17 4.86 -7.13
CA PHE A 54 4.14 4.13 -6.41
C PHE A 54 3.74 4.85 -5.11
N LEU A 55 4.71 5.20 -4.26
CA LEU A 55 4.43 5.90 -3.00
C LEU A 55 3.87 7.32 -3.23
N ALA A 56 4.32 8.01 -4.28
CA ALA A 56 3.75 9.31 -4.62
C ALA A 56 2.27 9.23 -5.05
N ILE A 57 1.86 8.17 -5.76
CA ILE A 57 0.44 7.95 -6.09
C ILE A 57 -0.37 7.67 -4.83
N LEU A 58 0.17 6.87 -3.91
CA LEU A 58 -0.45 6.58 -2.62
C LEU A 58 -0.75 7.86 -1.84
N ASP A 59 0.23 8.75 -1.75
CA ASP A 59 0.06 10.02 -1.03
C ASP A 59 -0.89 11.00 -1.73
N GLU A 60 -0.90 11.01 -3.07
CA GLU A 60 -1.87 11.79 -3.86
C GLU A 60 -3.32 11.31 -3.64
N CYS A 61 -3.52 10.00 -3.49
CA CYS A 61 -4.83 9.41 -3.25
C CYS A 61 -5.33 9.64 -1.81
N ARG A 62 -4.42 9.74 -0.83
CA ARG A 62 -4.71 9.80 0.61
C ARG A 62 -5.80 10.79 1.03
N PRO A 63 -5.83 12.07 0.60
CA PRO A 63 -6.85 13.02 1.03
C PRO A 63 -8.26 12.70 0.53
N TYR A 64 -8.41 11.85 -0.49
CA TYR A 64 -9.69 11.51 -1.11
C TYR A 64 -10.16 10.08 -0.81
N ALA A 65 -9.33 9.32 -0.10
CA ALA A 65 -9.57 7.91 0.13
C ALA A 65 -10.80 7.67 1.01
N PRO A 66 -11.62 6.65 0.71
CA PRO A 66 -12.81 6.34 1.50
C PRO A 66 -12.48 5.81 2.90
N ARG A 67 -11.21 5.45 3.15
CA ARG A 67 -10.65 4.97 4.42
C ARG A 67 -9.18 5.36 4.51
N SER A 68 -8.60 5.24 5.70
CA SER A 68 -7.16 5.46 5.91
C SER A 68 -6.31 4.57 5.00
N LEU A 69 -5.30 5.17 4.37
CA LEU A 69 -4.31 4.47 3.56
C LEU A 69 -3.05 4.14 4.38
N PRO A 70 -2.31 3.07 4.03
CA PRO A 70 -1.13 2.64 4.76
C PRO A 70 -0.06 3.71 4.78
N VAL A 71 0.81 3.68 5.80
CA VAL A 71 2.01 4.51 5.83
C VAL A 71 3.00 3.99 4.77
N GLY A 72 3.41 4.87 3.86
CA GLY A 72 4.43 4.56 2.87
C GLY A 72 5.84 4.64 3.47
N ARG A 73 6.67 3.64 3.20
CA ARG A 73 8.11 3.63 3.54
C ARG A 73 8.92 3.38 2.28
N LEU A 74 9.68 4.39 1.87
CA LEU A 74 10.62 4.26 0.75
C LEU A 74 11.90 3.58 1.24
N VAL A 75 12.31 2.51 0.55
CA VAL A 75 13.60 1.84 0.78
C VAL A 75 14.44 1.84 -0.50
N ALA A 76 15.74 1.61 -0.38
CA ALA A 76 16.58 1.39 -1.55
C ALA A 76 16.20 0.06 -2.24
N ALA A 77 16.53 -0.08 -3.52
CA ALA A 77 16.46 -1.38 -4.19
C ALA A 77 17.68 -2.25 -3.81
N GLY A 78 17.52 -3.57 -3.91
CA GLY A 78 18.58 -4.53 -3.62
C GLY A 78 18.88 -4.72 -2.13
N MET A 79 20.09 -5.20 -1.82
CA MET A 79 20.49 -5.57 -0.46
C MET A 79 20.30 -4.46 0.60
N PRO A 80 20.65 -3.19 0.34
CA PRO A 80 20.42 -2.12 1.34
C PRO A 80 18.94 -1.95 1.70
N GLY A 81 18.03 -2.22 0.75
CA GLY A 81 16.60 -2.23 0.98
C GLY A 81 16.16 -3.37 1.89
N VAL A 82 16.70 -4.57 1.65
CA VAL A 82 16.42 -5.76 2.47
C VAL A 82 16.83 -5.52 3.92
N GLU A 83 18.02 -4.98 4.15
CA GLU A 83 18.50 -4.64 5.50
C GLU A 83 17.59 -3.62 6.18
N SER A 84 17.16 -2.59 5.44
CA SER A 84 16.23 -1.57 5.94
C SER A 84 14.88 -2.18 6.34
N VAL A 85 14.34 -3.09 5.53
CA VAL A 85 13.09 -3.82 5.83
C VAL A 85 13.25 -4.67 7.09
N LEU A 86 14.34 -5.44 7.20
CA LEU A 86 14.58 -6.29 8.38
C LEU A 86 14.70 -5.45 9.65
N SER A 87 15.36 -4.30 9.59
CA SER A 87 15.44 -3.36 10.71
C SER A 87 14.07 -2.80 11.12
N LEU A 88 13.23 -2.43 10.14
CA LEU A 88 11.86 -1.98 10.39
C LEU A 88 11.01 -3.06 11.08
N LEU A 89 11.14 -4.33 10.66
CA LEU A 89 10.40 -5.44 11.26
C LEU A 89 10.84 -5.74 12.70
N GLN A 90 12.10 -5.52 13.04
CA GLN A 90 12.60 -5.70 14.40
C GLN A 90 12.10 -4.62 15.37
N THR A 91 11.79 -3.42 14.86
CA THR A 91 11.33 -2.28 15.67
C THR A 91 9.80 -2.21 15.78
N HIS A 92 9.07 -2.96 14.95
CA HIS A 92 7.62 -3.03 15.02
C HIS A 92 7.19 -4.20 15.93
N PRO A 93 6.62 -3.94 17.11
CA PRO A 93 6.09 -5.01 17.95
C PRO A 93 4.99 -5.72 17.16
N ARG A 94 5.04 -7.05 17.10
CA ARG A 94 3.94 -7.84 16.53
C ARG A 94 2.71 -7.48 17.35
N GLY A 95 1.72 -6.83 16.74
CA GLY A 95 0.43 -6.60 17.37
C GLY A 95 -0.22 -7.96 17.64
N GLY A 96 0.03 -8.54 18.81
CA GLY A 96 -0.43 -9.88 19.14
C GLY A 96 0.28 -10.62 20.26
N ASP A 97 0.66 -9.94 21.35
CA ASP A 97 0.82 -10.61 22.65
C ASP A 97 -0.25 -10.10 23.61
N SER A 98 -1.51 -10.42 23.28
CA SER A 98 -2.62 -10.38 24.24
C SER A 98 -2.82 -11.79 24.78
N ASN A 99 -1.90 -12.24 25.63
CA ASN A 99 -2.16 -13.37 26.53
C ASN A 99 -1.73 -12.98 27.96
N SER A 100 -2.45 -12.00 28.52
CA SER A 100 -2.49 -11.73 29.97
C SER A 100 -3.94 -11.77 30.47
N ILE A 101 -4.70 -12.76 30.01
CA ILE A 101 -5.95 -13.17 30.66
C ILE A 101 -5.67 -14.60 31.11
N PHE A 102 -5.71 -14.81 32.43
CA PHE A 102 -5.21 -15.98 33.19
C PHE A 102 -3.72 -15.97 33.56
N ALA A 103 -3.37 -15.11 34.52
CA ALA A 103 -2.66 -15.48 35.76
C ALA A 103 -2.77 -14.33 36.77
#